data_AF-A0A969C391-F1
#
_entry.id   AF-A0A969C391-F1
#
_cell.length_a   1.000
_cell.length_b   1.000
_cell.length_c   1.000
_cell.angle_alpha   90.00
_cell.angle_beta   90.00
_cell.angle_gamma   90.00
#
_symmetry.space_group_name_H-M   'P 1'
#
loop_
_entity.id
_entity.type
_entity.pdbx_description
1 polymer ?
#
loop_
_entity_poly.entity_id
_entity_poly.type
_entity_poly.pdbx_seq_one_letter_code
_entity_poly.pdbx_strand_id
1 'polypeptide(L)'
;MPKRYPLKGKVVSVDATKQKAVINHEKIPDYMEAMTMSFPIHDKDVLGTMSKDSEVKAELVVNDDGEYWLENIVISAPNPNAPPLNENFVNLDKEVPDFKLVNQDNKPVSFKDFRGKALAITFIYSRCPLPEYCILMSNRFSDLAIQLKNSADLKDKARLLSISFDPATDTPENLEKYGLAYIKNPNYEFTVWQLATAPDADIRKIADFFRTSL
;
A
#
# COMPACT_ATOMS: atom_id res chain seq x y z
N MET A 1 1.93 -12.51 25.09
CA MET A 1 0.55 -12.09 25.44
C MET A 1 0.09 -11.14 24.36
N PRO A 2 -1.12 -11.30 23.78
CA PRO A 2 -1.56 -10.44 22.69
C PRO A 2 -1.49 -8.96 23.07
N LYS A 3 -0.85 -8.15 22.23
CA LYS A 3 -0.90 -6.70 22.33
C LYS A 3 -2.20 -6.21 21.70
N ARG A 4 -2.80 -5.17 22.29
CA ARG A 4 -4.04 -4.58 21.82
C ARG A 4 -3.82 -3.12 21.52
N TYR A 5 -4.32 -2.69 20.37
CA TYR A 5 -4.19 -1.32 19.92
C TYR A 5 -5.56 -0.77 19.54
N PRO A 6 -5.89 0.47 19.92
CA PRO A 6 -7.16 1.06 19.54
C PRO A 6 -7.19 1.32 18.03
N LEU A 7 -8.23 0.81 17.38
CA LEU A 7 -8.48 1.01 15.96
C LEU A 7 -9.77 1.81 15.78
N LYS A 8 -9.73 2.78 14.88
CA LYS A 8 -10.91 3.47 14.35
C LYS A 8 -10.83 3.46 12.84
N GLY A 9 -11.94 3.32 12.14
CA GLY A 9 -11.93 3.31 10.68
C GLY A 9 -13.31 3.25 10.05
N LYS A 10 -13.32 3.08 8.74
CA LYS A 10 -14.54 2.87 7.94
C LYS A 10 -14.45 1.58 7.15
N VAL A 11 -15.55 0.83 7.13
CA VAL A 11 -15.66 -0.39 6.32
C VAL A 11 -15.67 -0.01 4.84
N VAL A 12 -14.73 -0.56 4.09
CA VAL A 12 -14.65 -0.45 2.64
C VAL A 12 -15.41 -1.60 1.98
N SER A 13 -15.23 -2.82 2.47
CA SER A 13 -15.96 -4.00 1.98
C SER A 13 -15.98 -5.11 3.03
N VAL A 14 -16.89 -6.08 2.85
CA VAL A 14 -17.06 -7.24 3.74
C VAL A 14 -17.03 -8.50 2.89
N ASP A 15 -16.13 -9.43 3.24
CA ASP A 15 -16.08 -10.78 2.68
C ASP A 15 -16.51 -11.78 3.76
N ALA A 16 -17.82 -12.02 3.80
CA ALA A 16 -18.43 -12.96 4.74
C ALA A 16 -17.94 -14.41 4.53
N THR A 17 -17.55 -14.77 3.29
CA THR A 17 -17.07 -16.13 2.98
C THR A 17 -15.69 -16.40 3.58
N LYS A 18 -14.86 -15.36 3.68
CA LYS A 18 -13.52 -15.42 4.27
C LYS A 18 -13.44 -14.89 5.70
N GLN A 19 -14.59 -14.52 6.29
CA GLN A 19 -14.68 -13.90 7.62
C GLN A 19 -13.76 -12.69 7.79
N LYS A 20 -13.75 -11.80 6.81
CA LYS A 20 -12.88 -10.62 6.76
C LYS A 20 -13.65 -9.36 6.40
N ALA A 21 -13.22 -8.23 6.93
CA ALA A 21 -13.64 -6.91 6.48
C ALA A 21 -12.43 -6.09 6.04
N VAL A 22 -12.56 -5.36 4.94
CA VAL A 22 -11.57 -4.36 4.52
C VAL A 22 -11.96 -3.05 5.19
N ILE A 23 -11.06 -2.49 5.99
CA ILE A 23 -11.31 -1.27 6.77
C ILE A 23 -10.22 -0.25 6.44
N ASN A 24 -10.65 0.95 6.10
CA ASN A 24 -9.82 2.14 6.06
C ASN A 24 -9.69 2.68 7.49
N HIS A 25 -8.60 2.35 8.18
CA HIS A 25 -8.39 2.74 9.56
C HIS A 25 -7.52 3.99 9.70
N GLU A 26 -7.80 4.77 10.73
CA GLU A 26 -6.97 5.88 11.20
C GLU A 26 -5.64 5.36 11.75
N LYS A 27 -4.70 6.27 11.98
CA LYS A 27 -3.43 5.97 12.65
C LYS A 27 -3.69 5.24 13.97
N ILE A 28 -2.99 4.13 14.16
CA ILE A 28 -2.96 3.35 15.39
C ILE A 28 -1.69 3.74 16.15
N PRO A 29 -1.80 4.49 17.26
CA PRO A 29 -0.63 4.95 18.01
C PRO A 29 0.32 3.81 18.35
N ASP A 30 1.61 4.05 18.17
CA ASP A 30 2.70 3.12 18.49
C ASP A 30 2.67 1.77 17.75
N TYR A 31 1.88 1.67 16.67
CA TYR A 31 1.77 0.44 15.89
C TYR A 31 1.84 0.68 14.37
N MET A 32 0.96 1.51 13.81
CA MET A 32 0.92 1.75 12.36
C MET A 32 0.22 3.06 11.98
N GLU A 33 0.58 3.63 10.83
CA GLU A 33 -0.12 4.78 10.24
C GLU A 33 -1.50 4.38 9.69
N ALA A 34 -2.29 5.38 9.30
CA ALA A 34 -3.58 5.13 8.65
C ALA A 34 -3.36 4.30 7.36
N MET A 35 -4.25 3.36 7.07
CA MET A 35 -4.26 2.63 5.79
C MET A 35 -5.56 1.85 5.61
N THR A 36 -5.77 1.32 4.41
CA THR A 36 -6.87 0.39 4.12
C THR A 36 -6.36 -1.03 4.03
N MET A 37 -6.82 -1.91 4.93
CA MET A 37 -6.38 -3.31 4.97
C MET A 37 -7.50 -4.27 5.38
N SER A 38 -7.28 -5.55 5.10
CA SER A 38 -8.21 -6.61 5.47
C SER A 38 -7.94 -7.09 6.89
N PHE A 39 -8.98 -7.14 7.71
CA PHE A 39 -8.94 -7.65 9.07
C PHE A 39 -9.79 -8.91 9.21
N PRO A 40 -9.24 -9.98 9.81
CA PRO A 40 -10.04 -11.12 10.28
C PRO A 40 -11.03 -10.68 11.37
N ILE A 41 -12.26 -11.17 11.27
CA ILE A 41 -13.31 -10.95 12.26
C ILE A 41 -13.89 -12.29 12.67
N HIS A 42 -13.60 -12.69 13.91
CA HIS A 42 -14.00 -14.00 14.43
C HIS A 42 -15.50 -14.09 14.72
N ASP A 43 -16.12 -12.96 15.08
CA ASP A 43 -17.55 -12.88 15.36
C ASP A 43 -18.37 -12.68 14.07
N LYS A 44 -19.10 -13.73 13.67
CA LYS A 44 -19.92 -13.74 12.45
C LYS A 44 -21.14 -12.82 12.55
N ASP A 45 -21.71 -12.65 13.74
CA ASP A 45 -22.88 -11.81 13.95
C ASP A 45 -22.48 -10.35 13.79
N VAL A 46 -21.35 -9.96 14.38
CA VAL A 46 -20.75 -8.62 14.19
C VAL A 46 -20.42 -8.39 12.72
N LEU A 47 -19.77 -9.34 12.04
CA LEU A 47 -19.47 -9.23 10.61
C LEU A 47 -20.73 -9.03 9.76
N GLY A 48 -21.83 -9.69 10.10
CA GLY A 48 -23.13 -9.56 9.43
C GLY A 48 -23.78 -8.18 9.60
N THR A 49 -23.42 -7.43 10.65
CA THR A 49 -23.87 -6.05 10.85
C THR A 49 -23.02 -5.00 10.15
N MET A 50 -21.86 -5.39 9.61
CA MET A 50 -21.00 -4.48 8.86
C MET A 50 -21.56 -4.25 7.45
N SER A 51 -21.67 -2.98 7.08
CA SER A 51 -21.97 -2.55 5.72
C SER A 51 -20.89 -1.58 5.25
N LYS A 52 -20.80 -1.39 3.94
CA LYS A 52 -19.95 -0.35 3.36
C LYS A 52 -20.23 1.01 4.03
N ASP A 53 -19.16 1.77 4.25
CA ASP A 53 -19.13 3.10 4.86
C ASP A 53 -19.51 3.15 6.36
N SER A 54 -19.81 2.00 6.98
CA SER A 54 -20.00 1.95 8.43
C SER A 54 -18.72 2.36 9.16
N GLU A 55 -18.86 3.20 10.19
CA GLU A 55 -17.74 3.52 11.06
C GLU A 55 -17.53 2.38 12.05
N VAL A 56 -16.26 2.04 12.28
CA VAL A 56 -15.82 0.96 13.16
C VAL A 56 -14.87 1.54 14.20
N LYS A 57 -15.12 1.22 15.46
CA LYS A 57 -14.13 1.31 16.54
C LYS A 57 -13.89 -0.10 17.05
N ALA A 58 -12.64 -0.49 17.21
CA ALA A 58 -12.27 -1.84 17.62
C ALA A 58 -10.93 -1.83 18.35
N GLU A 59 -10.51 -2.98 18.85
CA GLU A 59 -9.14 -3.23 19.25
C GLU A 59 -8.50 -4.16 18.23
N LEU A 60 -7.40 -3.71 17.62
CA LEU A 60 -6.52 -4.57 16.85
C LEU A 60 -5.69 -5.40 17.81
N VAL A 61 -5.92 -6.70 17.79
CA VAL A 61 -5.16 -7.67 18.59
C VAL A 61 -4.05 -8.24 17.73
N VAL A 62 -2.85 -8.28 18.27
CA VAL A 62 -1.66 -8.78 17.59
C VAL A 62 -0.92 -9.75 18.52
N ASN A 63 -0.78 -10.99 18.09
CA ASN A 63 0.00 -12.01 18.79
C ASN A 63 1.50 -11.88 18.46
N ASP A 64 2.32 -12.48 19.30
CA ASP A 64 3.78 -12.46 19.18
C ASP A 64 4.28 -13.20 17.91
N ASP A 65 3.44 -14.04 17.31
CA ASP A 65 3.67 -14.78 16.05
C ASP A 65 3.21 -14.03 14.80
N GLY A 66 2.64 -12.82 14.94
CA GLY A 66 2.16 -11.99 13.85
C GLY A 66 0.72 -12.26 13.43
N GLU A 67 -0.01 -13.17 14.09
CA GLU A 67 -1.45 -13.29 13.92
C GLU A 67 -2.16 -12.02 14.43
N TYR A 68 -3.18 -11.56 13.70
CA TYR A 68 -3.96 -10.40 14.08
C TYR A 68 -5.45 -10.51 13.72
N TRP A 69 -6.30 -9.91 14.55
CA TRP A 69 -7.75 -9.84 14.36
C TRP A 69 -8.33 -8.63 15.09
N LEU A 70 -9.62 -8.36 14.88
CA LEU A 70 -10.33 -7.33 15.63
C LEU A 70 -11.16 -7.92 16.76
N GLU A 71 -11.06 -7.32 17.94
CA GLU A 71 -11.91 -7.55 19.11
C GLU A 71 -12.66 -6.26 19.48
N ASN A 72 -13.67 -6.39 20.36
CA ASN A 72 -14.39 -5.25 20.94
C ASN A 72 -14.93 -4.28 19.87
N ILE A 73 -15.46 -4.85 18.79
CA ILE A 73 -15.90 -4.13 17.61
C ILE A 73 -17.23 -3.43 17.90
N VAL A 74 -17.25 -2.12 17.71
CA VAL A 74 -18.43 -1.26 17.77
C VAL A 74 -18.63 -0.64 16.40
N ILE A 75 -19.79 -0.92 15.81
CA ILE A 75 -20.17 -0.43 14.49
C ILE A 75 -21.18 0.71 14.68
N SER A 76 -20.91 1.85 14.06
CA SER A 76 -21.84 2.99 13.98
C SER A 76 -22.36 3.11 12.55
N ALA A 77 -23.64 3.49 12.41
CA ALA A 77 -24.28 3.65 11.11
C ALA A 77 -23.48 4.61 10.21
N PRO A 78 -23.45 4.38 8.87
CA PRO A 78 -22.75 5.24 7.94
C PRO A 78 -23.20 6.70 8.07
N ASN A 79 -22.24 7.63 8.10
CA ASN A 79 -22.54 9.06 8.07
C ASN A 79 -23.20 9.40 6.72
N PRO A 80 -24.49 9.81 6.68
CA PRO A 80 -25.19 10.09 5.43
C PRO A 80 -24.62 11.29 4.65
N ASN A 81 -23.72 12.06 5.25
CA ASN A 81 -23.07 13.22 4.64
C ASN A 81 -21.60 12.96 4.24
N ALA A 82 -21.09 11.73 4.33
CA ALA A 82 -19.76 11.41 3.83
C ALA A 82 -19.76 11.49 2.28
N PRO A 83 -18.75 12.13 1.65
CA PRO A 83 -18.61 12.09 0.20
C PRO A 83 -18.52 10.63 -0.27
N PRO A 84 -19.24 10.22 -1.33
CA PRO A 84 -19.20 8.85 -1.81
C PRO A 84 -17.77 8.49 -2.24
N LEU A 85 -17.20 7.45 -1.64
CA LEU A 85 -16.02 6.78 -2.16
C LEU A 85 -16.44 6.12 -3.49
N ASN A 86 -16.01 6.73 -4.59
CA ASN A 86 -16.33 6.26 -5.94
C ASN A 86 -15.65 4.90 -6.18
N GLU A 87 -16.44 3.87 -6.49
CA GLU A 87 -16.05 2.46 -6.63
C GLU A 87 -15.62 2.04 -8.04
N ASN A 88 -15.40 2.97 -8.98
CA ASN A 88 -14.78 2.59 -10.25
C ASN A 88 -13.31 2.22 -10.03
N PHE A 89 -13.03 0.93 -9.80
CA PHE A 89 -11.69 0.36 -9.86
C PHE A 89 -11.12 0.64 -11.25
N VAL A 90 -10.14 1.55 -11.29
CA VAL A 90 -9.52 2.09 -12.50
C VAL A 90 -10.51 2.84 -13.38
N ASN A 91 -10.42 4.17 -13.37
CA ASN A 91 -11.02 4.99 -14.41
C ASN A 91 -10.16 4.81 -15.68
N LEU A 92 -10.39 3.72 -16.42
CA LEU A 92 -9.61 3.34 -17.61
C LEU A 92 -9.58 4.44 -18.68
N ASP A 93 -10.50 5.40 -18.59
CA ASP A 93 -10.62 6.54 -19.51
C ASP A 93 -9.82 7.78 -19.07
N LYS A 94 -9.15 7.75 -17.90
CA LYS A 94 -8.34 8.87 -17.42
C LYS A 94 -6.86 8.61 -17.62
N GLU A 95 -6.21 9.48 -18.39
CA GLU A 95 -4.76 9.49 -18.48
C GLU A 95 -4.13 9.76 -17.11
N VAL A 96 -3.08 9.00 -16.80
CA VAL A 96 -2.26 9.21 -15.61
C VAL A 96 -1.55 10.57 -15.74
N PRO A 97 -1.75 11.51 -14.79
CA PRO A 97 -1.03 12.77 -14.75
C PRO A 97 0.48 12.56 -14.71
N ASP A 98 1.20 13.57 -15.17
CA ASP A 98 2.66 13.57 -15.11
C ASP A 98 3.13 13.96 -13.71
N PHE A 99 3.19 12.98 -12.82
CA PHE A 99 3.72 13.17 -11.48
C PHE A 99 5.25 13.18 -11.50
N LYS A 100 5.83 14.13 -10.76
CA LYS A 100 7.27 14.26 -10.57
C LYS A 100 7.67 13.62 -9.25
N LEU A 101 8.74 12.85 -9.28
CA LEU A 101 9.29 12.10 -8.16
C LEU A 101 10.81 12.27 -8.13
N VAL A 102 11.42 11.81 -7.05
CA VAL A 102 12.88 11.61 -6.95
C VAL A 102 13.12 10.13 -6.68
N ASN A 103 13.95 9.49 -7.50
CA ASN A 103 14.25 8.07 -7.36
C ASN A 103 15.37 7.82 -6.33
N GLN A 104 15.67 6.55 -6.08
CA GLN A 104 16.70 6.12 -5.14
C GLN A 104 18.13 6.57 -5.51
N ASP A 105 18.40 6.87 -6.79
CA ASP A 105 19.68 7.44 -7.24
C ASP A 105 19.74 8.97 -7.05
N ASN A 106 18.77 9.56 -6.35
CA ASN A 106 18.56 10.99 -6.19
C ASN A 106 18.35 11.73 -7.53
N LYS A 107 17.81 11.04 -8.54
CA LYS A 107 17.50 11.63 -9.86
C LYS A 107 16.02 12.01 -9.94
N PRO A 108 15.70 13.16 -10.54
CA PRO A 108 14.32 13.48 -10.87
C PRO A 108 13.79 12.47 -11.90
N VAL A 109 12.63 11.91 -11.62
CA VAL A 109 11.91 11.00 -12.53
C VAL A 109 10.45 11.42 -12.61
N SER A 110 9.81 11.10 -13.72
CA SER A 110 8.42 11.45 -13.99
C SER A 110 7.70 10.29 -14.66
N PHE A 111 6.38 10.27 -14.59
CA PHE A 111 5.58 9.26 -15.27
C PHE A 111 5.75 9.28 -16.79
N LYS A 112 6.06 10.45 -17.37
CA LYS A 112 6.38 10.57 -18.80
C LYS A 112 7.62 9.79 -19.22
N ASP A 113 8.60 9.61 -18.33
CA ASP A 113 9.85 8.90 -18.64
C ASP A 113 9.62 7.40 -18.93
N PHE A 114 8.44 6.88 -18.56
CA PHE A 114 8.03 5.49 -18.77
C PHE A 114 7.11 5.31 -19.98
N ARG A 115 6.77 6.37 -20.72
CA ARG A 115 5.87 6.27 -21.88
C ARG A 115 6.44 5.34 -22.95
N GLY A 116 5.56 4.57 -23.59
CA GLY A 116 5.94 3.53 -24.54
C GLY A 116 6.41 2.21 -23.90
N LYS A 117 6.45 2.13 -22.57
CA LYS A 117 6.74 0.90 -21.81
C LYS A 117 5.53 0.49 -20.99
N ALA A 118 5.39 -0.80 -20.75
CA ALA A 118 4.48 -1.29 -19.72
C ALA A 118 5.06 -0.94 -18.35
N LEU A 119 4.31 -0.21 -17.53
CA LEU A 119 4.73 0.22 -16.19
C LEU A 119 3.85 -0.46 -15.13
N ALA A 120 4.47 -1.27 -14.27
CA ALA A 120 3.81 -1.78 -13.08
C ALA A 120 4.18 -0.92 -11.87
N ILE A 121 3.18 -0.51 -11.10
CA ILE A 121 3.34 0.41 -9.97
C ILE A 121 2.87 -0.28 -8.71
N THR A 122 3.61 -0.09 -7.62
CA THR A 122 3.17 -0.46 -6.27
C THR A 122 3.48 0.69 -5.30
N PHE A 123 2.74 0.75 -4.21
CA PHE A 123 2.98 1.67 -3.10
C PHE A 123 3.54 0.91 -1.91
N ILE A 124 4.50 1.49 -1.20
CA ILE A 124 5.20 0.83 -0.09
C ILE A 124 5.48 1.78 1.07
N TYR A 125 5.73 1.19 2.25
CA TYR A 125 6.45 1.83 3.34
C TYR A 125 7.69 0.96 3.63
N SER A 126 8.90 1.54 3.63
CA SER A 126 10.11 0.73 3.84
C SER A 126 10.14 0.01 5.20
N ARG A 127 9.44 0.57 6.19
CA ARG A 127 9.36 0.07 7.57
C ARG A 127 8.12 -0.78 7.86
N CYS A 128 7.29 -1.08 6.87
CA CYS A 128 6.08 -1.88 7.10
C CYS A 128 6.47 -3.27 7.64
N PRO A 129 6.05 -3.64 8.86
CA PRO A 129 6.48 -4.88 9.49
C PRO A 129 5.68 -6.09 9.02
N LEU A 130 4.60 -5.88 8.26
CA LEU A 130 3.67 -6.94 7.89
C LEU A 130 4.21 -7.77 6.71
N PRO A 131 4.48 -9.08 6.90
CA PRO A 131 5.06 -9.94 5.86
C PRO A 131 4.24 -10.01 4.58
N GLU A 132 2.91 -10.04 4.71
CA GLU A 132 1.98 -10.24 3.59
C GLU A 132 1.70 -8.98 2.75
N TYR A 133 2.29 -7.84 3.10
CA TYR A 133 2.07 -6.56 2.40
C TYR A 133 3.35 -6.06 1.72
N CYS A 134 4.00 -5.04 2.29
CA CYS A 134 5.16 -4.42 1.65
C CYS A 134 6.31 -5.41 1.47
N ILE A 135 6.52 -6.32 2.43
CA ILE A 135 7.57 -7.34 2.34
C ILE A 135 7.27 -8.30 1.18
N LEU A 136 6.05 -8.84 1.09
CA LEU A 136 5.63 -9.70 -0.01
C LEU A 136 5.74 -8.98 -1.36
N MET A 137 5.20 -7.77 -1.46
CA MET A 137 5.22 -7.00 -2.71
C MET A 137 6.63 -6.65 -3.17
N SER A 138 7.51 -6.25 -2.25
CA SER A 138 8.91 -5.95 -2.57
C SER A 138 9.70 -7.21 -2.97
N ASN A 139 9.42 -8.38 -2.37
CA ASN A 139 9.96 -9.65 -2.86
C ASN A 139 9.48 -9.96 -4.28
N ARG A 140 8.18 -9.80 -4.57
CA ARG A 140 7.64 -10.04 -5.93
C ARG A 140 8.18 -9.07 -6.97
N PHE A 141 8.32 -7.79 -6.64
CA PHE A 141 8.91 -6.80 -7.52
C PHE A 141 10.40 -7.06 -7.76
N SER A 142 11.13 -7.48 -6.74
CA SER A 142 12.53 -7.92 -6.87
C SER A 142 12.67 -9.11 -7.83
N ASP A 143 11.91 -10.18 -7.61
CA ASP A 143 11.90 -11.36 -8.48
C ASP A 143 11.56 -11.00 -9.93
N LEU A 144 10.53 -10.17 -10.12
CA LEU A 144 10.09 -9.73 -11.44
C LEU A 144 11.15 -8.84 -12.10
N ALA A 145 11.83 -7.97 -11.36
CA ALA A 145 12.90 -7.13 -11.88
C ALA A 145 14.05 -7.97 -12.45
N ILE A 146 14.43 -9.04 -11.74
CA ILE A 146 15.47 -9.98 -12.18
C ILE A 146 15.03 -10.69 -13.47
N GLN A 147 13.79 -11.20 -13.51
CA GLN A 147 13.24 -11.87 -14.69
C GLN A 147 13.17 -10.95 -15.91
N LEU A 148 12.68 -9.72 -15.72
CA LEU A 148 12.58 -8.72 -16.79
C LEU A 148 13.96 -8.31 -17.30
N LYS A 149 14.94 -8.08 -16.41
CA LYS A 149 16.32 -7.72 -16.79
C LYS A 149 16.98 -8.81 -17.64
N ASN A 150 16.69 -10.08 -17.35
CA ASN A 150 17.24 -11.23 -18.08
C ASN A 150 16.45 -11.62 -19.34
N SER A 151 15.31 -10.97 -19.59
CA SER A 151 14.48 -11.22 -20.78
C SER A 151 14.92 -10.32 -21.94
N ALA A 152 15.39 -10.93 -23.03
CA ALA A 152 15.77 -10.18 -24.24
C ALA A 152 14.60 -9.36 -24.82
N ASP A 153 13.38 -9.89 -24.72
CA ASP A 153 12.19 -9.26 -25.30
C ASP A 153 11.56 -8.18 -24.42
N LEU A 154 11.71 -8.28 -23.10
CA LEU A 154 10.99 -7.46 -22.13
C LEU A 154 11.84 -6.43 -21.39
N LYS A 155 13.17 -6.62 -21.30
CA LYS A 155 14.07 -5.72 -20.55
C LYS A 155 13.93 -4.24 -20.92
N ASP A 156 13.62 -3.94 -22.19
CA ASP A 156 13.48 -2.57 -22.69
C ASP A 156 12.01 -2.11 -22.79
N LYS A 157 11.05 -3.03 -22.62
CA LYS A 157 9.61 -2.78 -22.80
C LYS A 157 8.82 -2.70 -21.49
N ALA A 158 9.38 -3.18 -20.37
CA ALA A 158 8.70 -3.20 -19.08
C ALA A 158 9.51 -2.48 -18.00
N ARG A 159 8.82 -1.78 -17.10
CA ARG A 159 9.42 -1.07 -15.96
C ARG A 159 8.57 -1.28 -14.71
N LEU A 160 9.23 -1.28 -13.56
CA LEU A 160 8.61 -1.40 -12.25
C LEU A 160 8.91 -0.13 -11.44
N LEU A 161 7.90 0.41 -10.78
CA LEU A 161 8.04 1.59 -9.92
C LEU A 161 7.39 1.32 -8.57
N SER A 162 8.18 1.39 -7.50
CA SER A 162 7.68 1.39 -6.13
C SER A 162 7.69 2.81 -5.57
N ILE A 163 6.54 3.34 -5.20
CA ILE A 163 6.40 4.70 -4.66
C ILE A 163 6.23 4.62 -3.15
N SER A 164 7.06 5.35 -2.40
CA SER A 164 6.91 5.41 -0.94
C SER A 164 5.77 6.30 -0.51
N PHE A 165 5.07 5.87 0.54
CA PHE A 165 4.05 6.64 1.26
C PHE A 165 4.56 7.36 2.52
N ASP A 166 5.83 7.17 2.90
CA ASP A 166 6.47 7.81 4.06
C ASP A 166 7.68 8.64 3.63
N PRO A 167 7.48 9.77 2.94
CA PRO A 167 8.58 10.59 2.44
C PRO A 167 9.42 11.24 3.55
N ALA A 168 8.93 11.27 4.79
CA ALA A 168 9.69 11.75 5.93
C ALA A 168 10.83 10.79 6.32
N THR A 169 10.65 9.49 6.08
CA THR A 169 11.64 8.47 6.42
C THR A 169 12.30 7.84 5.18
N ASP A 170 11.54 7.66 4.11
CA ASP A 170 11.98 7.01 2.88
C ASP A 170 12.64 8.03 1.95
N THR A 171 13.81 8.52 2.39
CA THR A 171 14.71 9.31 1.55
C THR A 171 15.27 8.46 0.40
N PRO A 172 15.78 9.08 -0.69
CA PRO A 172 16.44 8.36 -1.77
C PRO A 172 17.47 7.32 -1.29
N GLU A 173 18.30 7.68 -0.32
CA GLU A 173 19.35 6.81 0.23
C GLU A 173 18.77 5.63 1.02
N ASN A 174 17.67 5.82 1.74
CA ASN A 174 17.00 4.74 2.46
C ASN A 174 16.27 3.80 1.49
N LEU A 175 15.67 4.33 0.43
CA LEU A 175 15.06 3.55 -0.64
C LEU A 175 16.09 2.73 -1.44
N GLU A 176 17.28 3.27 -1.65
CA GLU A 176 18.39 2.54 -2.27
C GLU A 176 18.76 1.32 -1.42
N LYS A 177 19.04 1.53 -0.13
CA LYS A 177 19.34 0.45 0.82
C LYS A 177 18.23 -0.59 0.88
N TYR A 178 16.97 -0.13 0.91
CA TYR A 178 15.81 -1.01 0.89
C TYR A 178 15.79 -1.88 -0.37
N GLY A 179 15.87 -1.28 -1.56
CA GLY A 179 15.87 -2.01 -2.84
C GLY A 179 17.03 -3.00 -2.95
N LEU A 180 18.24 -2.60 -2.55
CA LEU A 180 19.43 -3.46 -2.56
C LEU A 180 19.30 -4.66 -1.61
N ALA A 181 18.61 -4.49 -0.47
CA ALA A 181 18.35 -5.59 0.46
C ALA A 181 17.41 -6.65 -0.14
N TYR A 182 16.39 -6.24 -0.89
CA TYR A 182 15.45 -7.19 -1.54
C TYR A 182 16.03 -7.85 -2.79
N ILE A 183 16.81 -7.11 -3.60
CA ILE A 183 17.46 -7.66 -4.79
C ILE A 183 18.64 -8.57 -4.44
N LYS A 184 19.18 -8.44 -3.22
CA LYS A 184 20.34 -9.20 -2.71
C LYS A 184 21.56 -9.08 -3.61
N ASN A 185 21.75 -7.92 -4.23
CA ASN A 185 22.90 -7.61 -5.08
C ASN A 185 23.29 -6.13 -4.88
N PRO A 186 24.43 -5.84 -4.22
CA PRO A 186 24.86 -4.46 -3.93
C PRO A 186 25.25 -3.66 -5.19
N ASN A 187 25.48 -4.33 -6.31
CA ASN A 187 25.84 -3.70 -7.59
C ASN A 187 24.65 -3.64 -8.55
N TYR A 188 23.42 -3.79 -8.04
CA TYR A 188 22.25 -3.75 -8.89
C TYR A 188 21.98 -2.33 -9.39
N GLU A 189 22.03 -2.15 -10.71
CA GLU A 189 21.59 -0.92 -11.35
C GLU A 189 20.05 -0.90 -11.49
N PHE A 190 19.41 0.09 -10.89
CA PHE A 190 17.95 0.33 -10.89
C PHE A 190 17.41 0.82 -12.26
N THR A 191 17.71 0.08 -13.32
CA THR A 191 17.28 0.37 -14.71
C THR A 191 15.90 -0.20 -15.05
N VAL A 192 15.49 -1.29 -14.37
CA VAL A 192 14.20 -1.96 -14.57
C VAL A 192 13.23 -1.65 -13.43
N TRP A 193 13.69 -1.78 -12.19
CA TRP A 193 12.93 -1.49 -10.99
C TRP A 193 13.49 -0.23 -10.35
N GLN A 194 12.65 0.77 -10.14
CA GLN A 194 12.99 2.01 -9.45
C GLN A 194 12.13 2.16 -8.20
N LEU A 195 12.71 2.75 -7.16
CA LEU A 195 12.01 3.16 -5.96
C LEU A 195 12.04 4.68 -5.90
N ALA A 196 10.92 5.29 -5.58
CA ALA A 196 10.80 6.75 -5.64
C ALA A 196 9.98 7.32 -4.50
N THR A 197 10.28 8.57 -4.18
CA THR A 197 9.59 9.39 -3.18
C THR A 197 9.27 10.76 -3.76
N ALA A 198 8.43 11.52 -3.07
CA ALA A 198 8.07 12.90 -3.40
C ALA A 198 7.60 13.62 -2.13
N PRO A 199 7.48 14.96 -2.15
CA PRO A 199 6.87 15.67 -1.03
C PRO A 199 5.48 15.10 -0.67
N ASP A 200 5.13 15.09 0.61
CA ASP A 200 3.88 14.50 1.13
C ASP A 200 2.62 14.97 0.36
N ALA A 201 2.56 16.26 0.03
CA ALA A 201 1.45 16.83 -0.74
C ALA A 201 1.31 16.22 -2.16
N ASP A 202 2.42 15.79 -2.77
CA ASP A 202 2.41 15.17 -4.09
C ASP A 202 2.12 13.67 -3.99
N ILE A 203 2.62 13.00 -2.95
CA ILE A 203 2.24 11.61 -2.62
C ILE A 203 0.73 11.48 -2.42
N ARG A 204 0.10 12.42 -1.71
CA ARG A 204 -1.37 12.46 -1.55
C ARG A 204 -2.11 12.57 -2.88
N LYS A 205 -1.65 13.45 -3.79
CA LYS A 205 -2.27 13.57 -5.12
C LYS A 205 -2.14 12.29 -5.95
N ILE A 206 -1.00 11.61 -5.85
CA ILE A 206 -0.75 10.34 -6.52
C ILE A 206 -1.70 9.27 -5.95
N ALA A 207 -1.74 9.14 -4.62
CA ALA A 207 -2.61 8.21 -3.91
C ALA A 207 -4.09 8.44 -4.24
N ASP A 208 -4.55 9.69 -4.22
CA ASP A 208 -5.91 10.08 -4.60
C ASP A 208 -6.25 9.68 -6.05
N PHE A 209 -5.31 9.89 -6.97
CA PHE A 209 -5.51 9.53 -8.37
C PHE A 209 -5.64 8.02 -8.55
N PHE A 210 -4.76 7.25 -7.91
CA PHE A 210 -4.77 5.79 -7.97
C PHE A 210 -5.78 5.14 -7.02
N ARG A 211 -6.50 5.96 -6.23
CA ARG A 211 -7.45 5.54 -5.19
C ARG A 211 -6.84 4.57 -4.19
N THR A 212 -5.57 4.77 -3.89
CA THR A 212 -4.86 4.08 -2.82
C THR A 212 -4.97 4.90 -1.54
N SER A 213 -5.33 4.25 -0.45
CA SER A 213 -5.42 4.91 0.86
C SER A 213 -4.04 5.05 1.48
N LEU A 214 -3.74 6.25 1.98
CA LEU A 214 -2.53 6.62 2.73
C LEU A 214 -2.71 6.50 4.24
#